data_AF-A0A060CRK4-F1
#
_entry.id   AF-A0A060CRK4-F1
#
_cell.length_a   1.000
_cell.length_b   1.000
_cell.length_c   1.000
_cell.angle_alpha   90.00
_cell.angle_beta   90.00
_cell.angle_gamma   90.00
#
_symmetry.space_group_name_H-M   'P 1'
#
loop_
_entity.id
_entity.type
_entity.pdbx_description
1 polymer ?
#
loop_
_entity_poly.entity_id
_entity_poly.type
_entity_poly.pdbx_seq_one_letter_code
_entity_poly.pdbx_strand_id
1 'polypeptide(L)'
;MMSGAVLQAALERRVIVVDGFIASSAVLIAARLQPTVLSRCVFAHCSDEAGHALMLRALEAQPLLTLGLRLGEGSGAALAWPLLDSACRLLGEMASFESAGVSRQSDPEPGADPSR
;
A
#
# COMPACT_ATOMS: atom_id res chain seq x y z
N MET A 1 -7.29 -6.57 21.96
CA MET A 1 -7.29 -7.64 20.94
C MET A 1 -6.55 -7.20 19.67
N MET A 2 -7.06 -6.22 18.90
CA MET A 2 -6.48 -5.85 17.59
C MET A 2 -5.00 -5.45 17.62
N SER A 3 -4.55 -4.62 18.58
CA SER A 3 -3.12 -4.26 18.66
C SER A 3 -2.21 -5.45 18.88
N GLY A 4 -2.64 -6.45 19.65
CA GLY A 4 -1.91 -7.70 19.83
C GLY A 4 -1.83 -8.52 18.53
N ALA A 5 -2.93 -8.57 17.77
CA ALA A 5 -2.95 -9.21 16.45
C ALA A 5 -2.03 -8.50 15.45
N VAL A 6 -1.99 -7.16 15.45
CA VAL A 6 -1.07 -6.37 14.62
C VAL A 6 0.39 -6.69 14.96
N LEU A 7 0.74 -6.69 16.25
CA LEU A 7 2.08 -7.03 16.71
C LEU A 7 2.48 -8.45 16.29
N GLN A 8 1.60 -9.43 16.53
CA GLN A 8 1.86 -10.82 16.16
C GLN A 8 2.00 -11.00 14.64
N ALA A 9 1.12 -10.39 13.84
CA ALA A 9 1.21 -10.44 12.39
C ALA A 9 2.51 -9.83 11.86
N ALA A 10 2.98 -8.73 12.46
CA ALA A 10 4.25 -8.13 12.10
C ALA A 10 5.45 -9.00 12.48
N LEU A 11 5.42 -9.66 13.65
CA LEU A 11 6.42 -10.65 14.07
C LEU A 11 6.50 -11.82 13.09
N GLU A 12 5.36 -12.29 12.60
CA GLU A 12 5.25 -13.35 11.59
C GLU A 12 5.54 -12.86 10.16
N ARG A 13 5.97 -11.60 9.99
CA ARG A 13 6.28 -10.97 8.69
C ARG A 13 5.10 -10.98 7.70
N ARG A 14 3.87 -10.90 8.20
CA ARG A 14 2.65 -10.81 7.38
C ARG A 14 2.38 -9.36 6.98
N VAL A 15 1.72 -9.19 5.83
CA VAL A 15 1.14 -7.91 5.43
C VAL A 15 -0.13 -7.68 6.25
N ILE A 16 -0.31 -6.46 6.75
CA ILE A 16 -1.43 -6.03 7.58
C ILE A 16 -2.21 -5.00 6.79
N VAL A 17 -3.38 -5.37 6.27
CA VAL A 17 -4.27 -4.42 5.60
C VAL A 17 -5.11 -3.71 6.66
N VAL A 18 -4.86 -2.42 6.84
CA VAL A 18 -5.49 -1.58 7.87
C VAL A 18 -6.74 -0.95 7.27
N ASP A 19 -7.89 -1.23 7.86
CA ASP A 19 -9.21 -0.80 7.37
C ASP A 19 -9.46 0.72 7.55
N GLY A 20 -10.27 1.10 8.55
CA GLY A 20 -10.60 2.48 8.88
C GLY A 20 -10.07 2.92 10.24
N PHE A 21 -10.73 3.92 10.84
CA PHE A 21 -10.28 4.60 12.06
C PHE A 21 -10.01 3.66 13.25
N ILE A 22 -10.91 2.73 13.53
CA ILE A 22 -10.77 1.78 14.65
C ILE A 22 -9.52 0.91 14.45
N ALA A 23 -9.31 0.39 13.24
CA ALA A 23 -8.12 -0.43 12.94
C ALA A 23 -6.83 0.39 13.01
N SER A 24 -6.83 1.61 12.46
CA SER A 24 -5.70 2.54 12.56
C SER A 24 -5.37 2.90 14.01
N SER A 25 -6.36 2.98 14.91
CA SER A 25 -6.11 3.25 16.34
C SER A 25 -5.32 2.11 17.00
N ALA A 26 -5.63 0.87 16.63
CA ALA A 26 -4.93 -0.30 17.11
C ALA A 26 -3.48 -0.34 16.58
N VAL A 27 -3.29 0.03 15.31
CA VAL A 27 -1.97 0.17 14.68
C VAL A 27 -1.17 1.30 15.32
N LEU A 28 -1.79 2.43 15.67
CA LEU A 28 -1.12 3.52 16.37
C LEU A 28 -0.56 3.07 17.72
N ILE A 29 -1.35 2.35 18.51
CA ILE A 29 -0.86 1.77 19.76
C ILE A 29 0.31 0.79 19.48
N ALA A 30 0.16 -0.11 18.50
CA ALA A 30 1.19 -1.07 18.15
C ALA A 30 2.49 -0.40 17.66
N ALA A 31 2.40 0.65 16.85
CA ALA A 31 3.53 1.42 16.34
C ALA A 31 4.26 2.19 17.44
N ARG A 32 3.55 2.63 18.49
CA ARG A 32 4.18 3.26 19.67
C ARG A 32 4.95 2.25 20.52
N LEU A 33 4.51 0.99 20.55
CA LEU A 33 5.22 -0.09 21.23
C LEU A 33 6.39 -0.63 20.40
N GLN A 34 6.18 -0.78 19.09
CA GLN A 34 7.15 -1.34 18.15
C GLN A 34 7.00 -0.61 16.80
N PRO A 35 7.81 0.44 16.54
CA PRO A 35 7.68 1.25 15.32
C PRO A 35 7.81 0.46 14.01
N THR A 36 8.56 -0.64 14.03
CA THR A 36 8.76 -1.49 12.84
C THR A 36 7.49 -2.15 12.31
N VAL A 37 6.40 -2.20 13.10
CA VAL A 37 5.06 -2.64 12.65
C VAL A 37 4.60 -1.89 11.40
N LEU A 38 4.91 -0.58 11.30
CA LEU A 38 4.43 0.25 10.19
C LEU A 38 4.92 -0.24 8.83
N SER A 39 6.12 -0.84 8.77
CA SER A 39 6.66 -1.44 7.53
C SER A 39 5.85 -2.64 7.00
N ARG A 40 4.93 -3.17 7.81
CA ARG A 40 4.03 -4.27 7.46
C ARG A 40 2.62 -3.80 7.15
N CYS A 41 2.31 -2.53 7.36
CA CYS A 41 0.97 -1.98 7.21
C CYS A 41 0.72 -1.43 5.79
N VAL A 42 -0.43 -1.79 5.23
CA VAL A 42 -1.01 -1.15 4.05
C VAL A 42 -2.33 -0.52 4.47
N PHE A 43 -2.44 0.80 4.38
CA PHE A 43 -3.64 1.52 4.79
C PHE A 43 -4.66 1.52 3.65
N ALA A 44 -5.82 0.90 3.87
CA ALA A 44 -6.78 0.64 2.82
C ALA A 44 -7.50 1.90 2.35
N HIS A 45 -8.06 2.68 3.28
CA HIS A 45 -8.79 3.90 2.92
C HIS A 45 -8.70 4.97 4.00
N CYS A 46 -9.02 6.22 3.64
CA CYS A 46 -9.40 7.22 4.62
C CYS A 46 -10.89 7.06 4.95
N SER A 47 -11.22 6.54 6.14
CA SER A 47 -12.56 6.66 6.73
C SER A 47 -13.03 8.13 6.79
N ASP A 48 -14.34 8.33 6.61
CA ASP A 48 -15.04 9.63 6.75
C ASP A 48 -15.26 10.04 8.22
N GLU A 49 -14.60 9.35 9.16
CA GLU A 49 -14.53 9.78 10.55
C GLU A 49 -13.52 10.92 10.70
N ALA A 50 -13.94 12.04 11.32
CA ALA A 50 -13.15 13.27 11.41
C ALA A 50 -11.72 13.08 11.97
N GLY A 51 -11.55 12.11 12.88
CA GLY A 51 -10.26 11.81 13.50
C GLY A 51 -9.29 11.01 12.60
N HIS A 52 -9.77 10.36 11.53
CA HIS A 52 -8.94 9.39 10.82
C HIS A 52 -7.84 10.04 10.00
N ALA A 53 -8.12 11.16 9.33
CA ALA A 53 -7.09 11.92 8.60
C ALA A 53 -5.98 12.46 9.53
N LEU A 54 -6.31 12.77 10.79
CA LEU A 54 -5.30 13.16 11.80
C LEU A 54 -4.45 11.94 12.21
N MET A 55 -5.08 10.79 12.38
CA MET A 55 -4.39 9.56 12.75
C MET A 55 -3.45 9.06 11.65
N LEU A 56 -3.88 9.10 10.39
CA LEU A 56 -3.03 8.76 9.24
C LEU A 56 -1.80 9.68 9.16
N ARG A 57 -1.97 10.99 9.41
CA ARG A 57 -0.84 11.93 9.51
C ARG A 57 0.11 11.57 10.65
N ALA A 58 -0.41 11.22 11.83
CA ALA A 58 0.42 10.82 12.98
C ALA A 58 1.15 9.48 12.77
N LEU A 59 0.67 8.66 11.84
CA LEU A 59 1.27 7.39 11.42
C LEU A 59 2.17 7.55 10.19
N GLU A 60 2.25 8.77 9.62
CA GLU A 60 2.92 9.04 8.34
C GLU A 60 2.45 8.10 7.22
N ALA A 61 1.15 7.79 7.24
CA ALA A 61 0.53 6.80 6.38
C ALA A 61 -0.29 7.44 5.25
N GLN A 62 -0.15 6.91 4.05
CA GLN A 62 -0.98 7.25 2.90
C GLN A 62 -1.95 6.10 2.59
N PRO A 63 -3.27 6.33 2.61
CA PRO A 63 -4.25 5.32 2.27
C PRO A 63 -4.33 5.10 0.75
N LEU A 64 -4.71 3.89 0.33
CA LEU A 64 -4.90 3.54 -1.09
C LEU A 64 -6.18 4.15 -1.68
N LEU A 65 -7.26 4.20 -0.91
CA LEU A 65 -8.60 4.56 -1.38
C LEU A 65 -9.18 5.78 -0.67
N THR A 66 -9.95 6.58 -1.39
CA THR A 66 -10.77 7.67 -0.84
C THR A 66 -12.19 7.55 -1.39
N LEU A 67 -13.07 6.88 -0.63
CA LEU A 67 -14.40 6.46 -1.10
C LEU A 67 -15.54 6.91 -0.15
N GLY A 68 -15.25 7.74 0.86
CA GLY A 68 -16.26 8.20 1.84
C GLY A 68 -16.84 7.08 2.71
N LEU A 69 -16.10 5.98 2.91
CA LEU A 69 -16.55 4.85 3.72
C LEU A 69 -16.44 5.16 5.22
N ARG A 70 -17.37 4.62 6.02
CA ARG A 70 -17.38 4.75 7.50
C ARG A 70 -18.03 3.55 8.22
N LEU A 71 -18.13 2.41 7.53
CA LEU A 71 -18.75 1.21 8.07
C LEU A 71 -17.83 0.49 9.07
N GLY A 72 -16.53 0.40 8.73
CA GLY A 72 -15.59 -0.44 9.47
C GLY A 72 -15.72 -1.91 9.09
N GLU A 73 -15.59 -2.80 10.08
CA GLU A 73 -15.71 -4.26 9.94
C GLU A 73 -14.72 -4.91 8.95
N GLY A 74 -13.69 -4.18 8.51
CA GLY A 74 -12.76 -4.65 7.49
C GLY A 74 -13.24 -4.43 6.06
N SER A 75 -14.34 -3.70 5.86
CA SER A 75 -14.93 -3.47 4.53
C SER A 75 -14.01 -2.71 3.58
N GLY A 76 -13.32 -1.67 4.04
CA GLY A 76 -12.31 -0.96 3.27
C GLY A 76 -11.09 -1.83 2.97
N ALA A 77 -10.64 -2.64 3.94
CA ALA A 77 -9.57 -3.60 3.74
C ALA A 77 -9.92 -4.66 2.67
N ALA A 78 -11.15 -5.18 2.69
CA ALA A 78 -11.64 -6.11 1.68
C ALA A 78 -11.73 -5.47 0.29
N LEU A 79 -12.15 -4.20 0.20
CA LEU A 79 -12.17 -3.45 -1.06
C LEU A 79 -10.77 -3.14 -1.61
N ALA A 80 -9.78 -2.96 -0.74
CA ALA A 80 -8.39 -2.74 -1.13
C ALA A 80 -7.67 -4.02 -1.57
N TRP A 81 -8.13 -5.20 -1.15
CA TRP A 81 -7.48 -6.49 -1.41
C TRP A 81 -7.14 -6.75 -2.89
N PRO A 82 -8.03 -6.51 -3.87
CA PRO A 82 -7.71 -6.71 -5.28
C PRO A 82 -6.57 -5.83 -5.80
N LEU A 83 -6.30 -4.67 -5.18
CA LEU A 83 -5.16 -3.81 -5.54
C LEU A 83 -3.83 -4.44 -5.13
N LEU A 84 -3.78 -5.10 -3.96
CA LEU A 84 -2.59 -5.81 -3.50
C LEU A 84 -2.31 -7.03 -4.38
N ASP A 85 -3.35 -7.80 -4.72
CA ASP A 85 -3.23 -8.91 -5.66
C ASP A 85 -2.71 -8.43 -7.03
N SER A 86 -3.33 -7.37 -7.57
CA SER A 86 -2.90 -6.77 -8.83
C SER A 86 -1.44 -6.29 -8.78
N ALA A 87 -1.00 -5.69 -7.67
CA ALA A 87 0.40 -5.26 -7.52
C ALA A 87 1.37 -6.43 -7.53
N CYS A 88 1.05 -7.53 -6.83
CA CYS A 88 1.85 -8.76 -6.87
C CYS A 88 1.94 -9.34 -8.29
N ARG A 89 0.82 -9.37 -9.01
CA ARG A 89 0.76 -9.88 -10.39
C ARG A 89 1.51 -8.98 -11.35
N LEU A 90 1.39 -7.67 -11.23
CA LEU A 90 2.19 -6.73 -12.03
C LEU A 90 3.70 -6.93 -11.80
N LEU A 91 4.13 -7.13 -10.55
CA LEU A 91 5.53 -7.38 -10.25
C LEU A 91 6.03 -8.74 -10.77
N GLY A 92 5.19 -9.78 -10.78
CA GLY A 92 5.58 -11.14 -11.15
C GLY A 92 5.34 -11.51 -12.63
N GLU A 93 4.37 -10.88 -13.28
CA GLU A 93 3.85 -11.31 -14.60
C GLU A 93 4.09 -10.27 -15.70
N MET A 94 4.38 -9.01 -15.36
CA MET A 94 4.57 -7.97 -16.38
C MET A 94 5.87 -8.20 -17.15
N ALA A 95 5.75 -8.26 -18.48
CA ALA A 95 6.89 -8.37 -19.38
C ALA A 95 7.88 -7.20 -19.18
N SER A 96 9.17 -7.51 -19.20
CA SER A 96 10.20 -6.47 -19.27
C SER A 96 10.16 -5.78 -20.64
N PHE A 97 10.65 -4.54 -20.72
CA PHE A 97 10.74 -3.81 -21.99
C PHE A 97 11.45 -4.61 -23.10
N GLU A 98 12.49 -5.36 -22.73
CA GLU A 98 13.22 -6.23 -23.65
C GLU A 98 12.33 -7.38 -24.16
N SER A 99 11.67 -8.13 -23.27
CA SER A 99 10.77 -9.22 -23.66
C SER A 99 9.53 -8.76 -24.43
N ALA A 100 9.10 -7.51 -24.22
CA ALA A 100 7.96 -6.90 -24.88
C ALA A 100 8.32 -6.22 -26.22
N GLY A 101 9.61 -6.18 -26.60
CA GLY A 101 10.07 -5.53 -27.84
C GLY A 101 9.85 -4.01 -27.85
N VAL A 102 9.89 -3.37 -26.68
CA VAL A 102 9.67 -1.93 -26.55
C VAL A 102 10.99 -1.18 -26.74
N SER A 103 11.07 -0.34 -27.77
CA SER A 103 12.22 0.52 -28.07
C SER A 103 12.46 1.51 -26.93
N ARG A 104 13.73 1.72 -26.55
CA ARG A 104 14.11 2.75 -25.58
C ARG A 104 14.42 4.04 -26.33
N GLN A 105 14.09 5.19 -25.74
CA GLN A 105 14.33 6.51 -26.35
C GLN A 105 15.83 6.81 -26.57
N SER A 106 16.72 6.02 -25.97
CA SER A 106 18.18 6.07 -26.16
C SER A 106 18.69 5.17 -27.29
N ASP A 107 17.82 4.43 -27.98
CA ASP A 107 18.24 3.60 -29.10
C ASP A 107 18.58 4.55 -30.27
N PRO A 108 19.80 4.47 -30.83
CA PRO A 108 20.19 5.36 -31.91
C PRO A 108 19.28 5.12 -33.12
N GLU A 109 18.70 6.21 -33.65
CA GLU A 109 17.97 6.19 -34.92
C GLU A 109 18.83 5.47 -35.97
N PRO A 110 18.33 4.38 -36.59
CA PRO A 110 19.08 3.67 -37.61
C PRO A 110 19.18 4.56 -38.85
N GLY A 111 20.26 5.34 -38.93
CA GLY A 111 20.54 6.25 -40.05
C GLY A 111 20.96 7.68 -39.68
N ALA A 112 21.17 8.01 -38.39
CA ALA A 112 21.78 9.29 -38.04
C ALA A 112 23.27 9.31 -38.45
N ASP A 113 23.53 9.82 -39.64
CA ASP A 113 24.86 10.11 -40.17
C ASP A 113 25.64 10.99 -39.18
N PRO A 114 26.79 10.53 -38.63
CA PRO A 114 27.61 11.31 -37.71
C PRO A 114 28.38 12.46 -38.38
N SER A 115 28.16 12.73 -39.67
CA SER A 115 28.84 13.78 -40.44
C SER A 115 27.99 15.02 -40.81
N ARG A 116 26.86 15.25 -40.11
CA ARG A 116 26.11 16.53 -40.18
C ARG A 116 26.19 17.36 -38.91
#